data_AF-A0A956R429-F1
#
_entry.id   AF-A0A956R429-F1
#
_cell.length_a   1.000
_cell.length_b   1.000
_cell.length_c   1.000
_cell.angle_alpha   90.00
_cell.angle_beta   90.00
_cell.angle_gamma   90.00
#
_symmetry.space_group_name_H-M   'P 1'
#
loop_
_entity.id
_entity.type
_entity.pdbx_description
1 polymer ?
#
loop_
_entity_poly.entity_id
_entity_poly.type
_entity_poly.pdbx_seq_one_letter_code
_entity_poly.pdbx_strand_id
1 'polypeptide(L)'
;MHTDSASDEIRDYPGGYEIDRKGAGRQFESDFFEFFSRCHGSVPLIIYGPVILVIFWLAATQTELGLGAIAGLTLAGLFVWTLAEYWLHRLVFHF
;
A
#
# COMPACT_ATOMS: atom_id res chain seq x y z
N MET A 1 -16.30 5.37 39.26
CA MET A 1 -17.15 4.57 38.35
C MET A 1 -17.46 5.50 37.17
N HIS A 2 -16.52 5.75 36.25
CA HIS A 2 -16.32 5.03 34.96
C HIS A 2 -17.69 4.83 34.26
N THR A 3 -17.98 5.43 33.11
CA THR A 3 -17.19 5.42 31.87
C THR A 3 -17.47 6.62 30.95
N ASP A 4 -16.48 6.94 30.10
CA ASP A 4 -16.43 7.99 29.10
C ASP A 4 -17.58 7.99 28.07
N SER A 5 -18.23 9.14 27.88
CA SER A 5 -19.33 9.38 26.93
C SER A 5 -18.86 9.73 25.51
N ALA A 6 -17.81 9.07 25.02
CA ALA A 6 -17.19 9.38 23.72
C ALA A 6 -17.36 8.28 22.66
N SER A 7 -18.26 7.31 22.91
CA SER A 7 -18.58 6.19 21.99
C SER A 7 -19.82 6.40 21.11
N ASP A 8 -20.60 7.47 21.34
CA ASP A 8 -22.00 7.55 20.86
C ASP A 8 -22.24 8.45 19.64
N GLU A 9 -21.21 8.77 18.84
CA GLU A 9 -21.46 9.34 17.51
C GLU A 9 -21.50 8.21 16.47
N ILE A 10 -22.49 7.32 16.60
CA ILE A 10 -22.89 6.41 15.52
C ILE A 10 -23.41 7.30 14.40
N ARG A 11 -22.52 7.69 13.49
CA ARG A 11 -22.91 8.36 12.25
C ARG A 11 -23.66 7.33 11.42
N ASP A 12 -24.97 7.45 11.39
CA ASP A 12 -25.84 6.66 10.52
C ASP A 12 -25.51 7.01 9.07
N TYR A 13 -24.66 6.19 8.46
CA TYR A 13 -24.33 6.35 7.05
C TYR A 13 -25.43 5.73 6.19
N PRO A 14 -25.83 6.38 5.08
CA PRO A 14 -26.85 5.82 4.18
C PRO A 14 -26.42 4.42 3.72
N GLY A 15 -27.22 3.41 4.06
CA GLY A 15 -26.90 1.99 3.83
C GLY A 15 -26.89 1.11 5.10
N GLY A 16 -27.12 1.67 6.29
CA GLY A 16 -27.36 0.91 7.52
C GLY A 16 -26.14 0.16 8.07
N TYR A 17 -24.92 0.66 7.81
CA TYR A 17 -23.68 0.05 8.28
C TYR A 17 -23.06 0.83 9.44
N GLU A 18 -22.61 0.10 10.46
CA GLU A 18 -21.91 0.65 11.61
C GLU A 18 -20.39 0.72 11.34
N ILE A 19 -19.75 1.85 11.65
CA ILE A 19 -18.30 2.00 11.50
C ILE A 19 -17.59 1.64 12.80
N ASP A 20 -16.99 0.46 12.84
CA ASP A 20 -16.19 -0.04 13.97
C ASP A 20 -14.83 0.69 14.12
N ARG A 21 -14.26 1.20 13.02
CA ARG A 21 -12.93 1.84 13.02
C ARG A 21 -12.85 3.06 12.11
N LYS A 22 -12.15 4.10 12.57
CA LYS A 22 -11.90 5.33 11.78
C LYS A 22 -11.23 4.95 10.45
N GLY A 23 -11.82 5.40 9.34
CA GLY A 23 -11.32 5.14 7.98
C GLY A 23 -11.80 3.85 7.31
N ALA A 24 -12.68 3.06 7.95
CA ALA A 24 -13.27 1.86 7.34
C ALA A 24 -14.74 2.01 6.93
N GLY A 25 -15.15 3.24 6.65
CA GLY A 25 -16.47 3.49 6.08
C GLY A 25 -16.63 2.78 4.74
N ARG A 26 -17.80 2.20 4.52
CA ARG A 26 -18.15 1.53 3.27
C ARG A 26 -18.07 2.54 2.11
N GLN A 27 -17.46 2.14 1.00
CA GLN A 27 -17.26 2.99 -0.18
C GLN A 27 -18.26 2.68 -1.29
N PHE A 28 -18.74 1.43 -1.40
CA PHE A 28 -19.66 0.99 -2.45
C PHE A 28 -20.93 0.37 -1.89
N GLU A 29 -22.08 0.58 -2.55
CA GLU A 29 -23.34 -0.07 -2.18
C GLU A 29 -23.32 -1.58 -2.43
N SER A 30 -22.56 -2.06 -3.43
CA SER A 30 -22.42 -3.49 -3.73
C SER A 30 -21.33 -4.15 -2.90
N ASP A 31 -21.64 -5.28 -2.27
CA ASP A 31 -20.66 -6.09 -1.52
C ASP A 31 -19.52 -6.60 -2.40
N PHE A 32 -19.79 -6.84 -3.69
CA PHE A 32 -18.77 -7.30 -4.62
C PHE A 32 -17.69 -6.23 -4.87
N PHE A 33 -18.07 -4.97 -5.03
CA PHE A 33 -17.11 -3.88 -5.22
C PHE A 33 -16.45 -3.45 -3.90
N GLU A 34 -17.16 -3.52 -2.79
CA GLU A 34 -16.62 -3.24 -1.45
C GLU A 34 -15.49 -4.21 -1.07
N PHE A 35 -15.49 -5.44 -1.60
CA PHE A 35 -14.40 -6.37 -1.40
C PHE A 35 -13.06 -5.85 -1.95
N PHE A 36 -13.06 -5.23 -3.13
CA PHE A 36 -11.83 -4.74 -3.78
C PHE A 36 -11.30 -3.42 -3.19
N SER A 37 -12.13 -2.68 -2.43
CA SER A 37 -11.70 -1.43 -1.78
C SER A 37 -10.87 -1.67 -0.52
N ARG A 38 -10.89 -2.90 0.01
CA ARG A 38 -10.22 -3.27 1.28
C ARG A 38 -8.96 -4.06 0.99
N CYS A 39 -7.81 -3.44 1.25
CA CYS A 39 -6.51 -4.07 1.09
C CYS A 39 -5.79 -4.15 2.44
N HIS A 40 -5.28 -5.34 2.81
CA HIS A 40 -4.47 -5.50 4.00
C HIS A 40 -3.08 -4.89 3.78
N GLY A 41 -2.51 -4.23 4.79
CA GLY A 41 -1.22 -3.54 4.67
C GLY A 41 -0.03 -4.43 4.29
N SER A 42 -0.13 -5.75 4.48
CA SER A 42 0.91 -6.71 4.07
C SER A 42 0.85 -7.12 2.59
N VAL A 43 -0.23 -6.80 1.86
CA VAL A 43 -0.42 -7.20 0.46
C VAL A 43 0.75 -6.77 -0.44
N PRO A 44 1.25 -5.52 -0.36
CA PRO A 44 2.41 -5.11 -1.17
C PRO A 44 3.63 -5.99 -0.94
N LEU A 45 3.94 -6.36 0.31
CA LEU A 45 5.09 -7.19 0.62
C LEU A 45 4.94 -8.62 0.06
N ILE A 46 3.73 -9.19 0.17
CA ILE A 46 3.44 -10.55 -0.32
C ILE A 46 3.55 -10.62 -1.86
N ILE A 47 3.10 -9.59 -2.57
CA ILE A 47 3.14 -9.55 -4.03
C ILE A 47 4.56 -9.23 -4.52
N TYR A 48 5.16 -8.14 -4.03
CA TYR A 48 6.42 -7.65 -4.57
C TYR A 48 7.65 -8.33 -4.00
N GLY A 49 7.58 -8.92 -2.80
CA GLY A 49 8.70 -9.67 -2.20
C GLY A 49 9.23 -10.78 -3.12
N PRO A 50 8.38 -11.72 -3.58
CA PRO A 50 8.78 -12.75 -4.53
C PRO A 50 9.29 -12.19 -5.86
N VAL A 51 8.65 -11.13 -6.38
CA VAL A 51 9.07 -10.48 -7.63
C VAL A 51 10.50 -9.92 -7.50
N ILE A 52 10.79 -9.23 -6.41
CA ILE A 52 12.12 -8.70 -6.12
C ILE A 52 13.15 -9.84 -6.02
N LEU A 53 12.83 -10.93 -5.33
CA LEU A 53 13.71 -12.09 -5.22
C LEU A 53 14.01 -12.73 -6.59
N VAL A 54 12.99 -12.88 -7.45
CA VAL A 54 13.16 -13.41 -8.81
C VAL A 54 14.03 -12.48 -9.64
N ILE A 55 13.84 -11.16 -9.56
CA ILE A 55 14.66 -10.19 -10.28
C ILE A 55 16.13 -10.27 -9.84
N PHE A 56 16.40 -10.37 -8.53
CA PHE A 56 17.76 -10.55 -8.03
C PHE A 56 18.38 -11.88 -8.47
N TRP A 57 17.60 -12.96 -8.45
CA TRP A 57 18.07 -14.25 -8.95
C TRP A 57 18.42 -14.18 -10.44
N LEU A 58 17.55 -13.60 -11.28
CA LEU A 58 17.80 -13.39 -12.70
C LEU A 58 19.02 -12.49 -12.95
N ALA A 59 19.19 -11.42 -12.18
CA ALA A 59 20.36 -10.57 -12.28
C ALA A 59 21.65 -11.33 -11.99
N ALA A 60 21.64 -12.23 -11.00
CA ALA A 60 22.81 -13.00 -10.60
C ALA A 60 23.13 -14.19 -11.52
N THR A 61 22.13 -14.79 -12.18
CA THR A 61 22.31 -16.02 -12.98
C THR A 61 22.25 -15.81 -14.48
N GLN A 62 21.48 -14.84 -14.94
CA GLN A 62 21.18 -14.63 -16.36
C GLN A 62 21.86 -13.39 -16.95
N THR A 63 22.71 -12.70 -16.17
CA THR A 63 23.46 -11.53 -16.64
C THR A 63 24.93 -11.64 -16.24
N GLU A 64 25.80 -10.94 -16.96
CA GLU A 64 27.23 -10.83 -16.65
C GLU A 64 27.53 -9.75 -15.60
N LEU A 65 26.51 -9.28 -14.86
CA LEU A 65 26.66 -8.23 -13.87
C LEU A 65 27.32 -8.78 -12.60
N GLY A 66 28.44 -8.18 -12.21
CA GLY A 66 29.04 -8.44 -10.89
C GLY A 66 28.16 -7.90 -9.75
N LEU A 67 28.31 -8.48 -8.55
CA LEU A 67 27.56 -8.08 -7.35
C LEU A 67 27.61 -6.58 -7.06
N GLY A 68 28.75 -5.93 -7.30
CA GLY A 68 28.89 -4.47 -7.12
C GLY A 68 28.01 -3.65 -8.07
N ALA A 69 27.85 -4.09 -9.33
CA ALA A 69 26.97 -3.43 -10.28
C ALA A 69 25.49 -3.63 -9.91
N ILE A 70 25.11 -4.84 -9.48
CA ILE A 70 23.75 -5.15 -9.01
C ILE A 70 23.40 -4.28 -7.79
N ALA A 71 24.29 -4.19 -6.81
CA ALA A 71 24.09 -3.34 -5.63
C ALA A 71 24.02 -1.86 -6.00
N GLY A 72 24.91 -1.39 -6.88
CA GLY A 72 24.90 -0.01 -7.38
C GLY A 72 23.60 0.36 -8.10
N LEU A 73 23.10 -0.50 -8.99
CA LEU A 73 21.83 -0.31 -9.68
C LEU A 73 20.64 -0.34 -8.71
N THR A 74 20.69 -1.20 -7.70
CA THR A 74 19.65 -1.25 -6.65
C THR A 74 19.59 0.06 -5.87
N LEU A 75 20.74 0.58 -5.43
CA LEU A 75 20.83 1.86 -4.73
C LEU A 75 20.39 3.04 -5.61
N ALA A 76 20.80 3.03 -6.88
CA ALA A 76 20.34 4.02 -7.85
C ALA A 76 18.82 3.96 -8.05
N GLY A 77 18.25 2.75 -8.12
CA GLY A 77 16.80 2.53 -8.19
C GLY A 77 16.07 3.07 -6.97
N LEU A 78 16.59 2.85 -5.75
CA LEU A 78 16.03 3.42 -4.52
C LEU A 78 16.08 4.95 -4.51
N PHE A 79 17.18 5.54 -4.99
CA PHE A 79 17.28 6.98 -5.14
C PHE A 79 16.28 7.54 -6.16
N VAL A 80 16.11 6.87 -7.31
CA VAL A 80 15.10 7.25 -8.30
C VAL A 80 13.68 7.08 -7.72
N TRP A 81 13.45 6.06 -6.90
CA TRP A 81 12.16 5.84 -6.23
C TRP A 81 11.80 7.00 -5.30
N THR A 82 12.73 7.51 -4.49
CA THR A 82 12.42 8.64 -3.59
C THR A 82 12.06 9.91 -4.36
N LEU A 83 12.68 10.13 -5.53
CA LEU A 83 12.28 11.19 -6.45
C LEU A 83 10.87 10.91 -7.01
N ALA A 84 10.62 9.72 -7.52
CA ALA A 84 9.30 9.35 -8.05
C ALA A 84 8.20 9.51 -6.99
N GLU A 85 8.43 9.06 -5.76
CA GLU A 85 7.53 9.19 -4.62
C GLU A 85 7.18 10.67 -4.36
N TYR A 86 8.19 11.54 -4.26
CA TYR A 86 7.96 12.97 -4.02
C TYR A 86 7.11 13.62 -5.11
N TRP A 87 7.41 13.34 -6.38
CA TRP A 87 6.69 13.93 -7.50
C TRP A 87 5.28 13.36 -7.65
N LEU A 88 5.08 12.05 -7.45
CA LEU A 88 3.75 11.42 -7.44
C LEU A 88 2.88 12.00 -6.33
N HIS A 89 3.42 12.11 -5.11
CA HIS A 89 2.68 12.72 -3.99
C HIS A 89 2.31 14.16 -4.30
N ARG A 90 3.27 14.96 -4.77
CA ARG A 90 3.07 16.40 -4.95
C ARG A 90 2.17 16.73 -6.15
N LEU A 91 2.34 16.06 -7.28
CA LEU A 91 1.69 16.44 -8.54
C LEU A 91 0.50 15.57 -8.91
N VAL A 92 0.49 14.29 -8.50
CA VAL A 92 -0.51 13.32 -8.93
C VAL A 92 -1.49 12.98 -7.82
N PHE A 93 -1.07 12.96 -6.56
CA PHE A 93 -1.99 12.70 -5.44
C PHE A 93 -2.57 14.00 -4.86
N HIS A 94 -1.85 15.12 -4.99
CA HIS A 94 -2.27 16.46 -4.59
C HIS A 94 -2.43 17.42 -5.79
N PHE A 95 -3.17 16.99 -6.81
CA PHE A 95 -3.64 17.90 -7.87
C PHE A 95 -4.83 18.75 -7.42
#